data_AF-A0A1H1EGC5-F1
#
_entry.id   AF-A0A1H1EGC5-F1
#
_cell.length_a   1.000
_cell.length_b   1.000
_cell.length_c   1.000
_cell.angle_alpha   90.00
_cell.angle_beta   90.00
_cell.angle_gamma   90.00
#
_symmetry.space_group_name_H-M   'P 1'
#
loop_
_entity.id
_entity.type
_entity.pdbx_description
1 polymer ?
#
loop_
_entity_poly.entity_id
_entity_poly.type
_entity_poly.pdbx_seq_one_letter_code
_entity_poly.pdbx_strand_id
1 'polypeptide(L)'
;MKKFIITLLCAFALVAACSSEEGTSSESANENSEEENDSESNGEKSAETEGSAAVQFRNVEMNIQESTIRVSGEAKAMDNTFFYKFEQGDSVIVKETAVDLEKNDQGWGSFQLELELTQKVREAQVMPVITLYDKKEDGTMVNKNYLPVDLRNLQNQ
;
A
#
# COMPACT_ATOMS: atom_id res chain seq x y z
N MET A 1 -17.95 36.07 1.83
CA MET A 1 -16.91 37.12 2.04
C MET A 1 -15.76 36.43 2.77
N LYS A 2 -14.51 36.32 2.33
CA LYS A 2 -13.71 37.00 1.30
C LYS A 2 -12.88 35.93 0.58
N LYS A 3 -12.72 36.12 -0.73
CA LYS A 3 -11.85 35.35 -1.61
C LYS A 3 -10.41 35.78 -1.34
N PHE A 4 -9.50 34.84 -1.12
CA PHE A 4 -8.07 35.10 -1.21
C PHE A 4 -7.49 34.26 -2.35
N ILE A 5 -7.36 34.96 -3.48
CA ILE A 5 -6.49 34.67 -4.61
C ILE A 5 -5.08 35.02 -4.15
N ILE A 6 -4.11 34.10 -4.22
CA ILE A 6 -2.73 34.42 -4.65
C ILE A 6 -2.14 33.18 -5.34
N THR A 7 -1.99 33.33 -6.65
CA THR A 7 -1.20 32.54 -7.59
C THR A 7 0.28 32.59 -7.21
N LEU A 8 0.96 31.44 -7.13
CA LEU A 8 2.43 31.41 -7.25
C LEU A 8 2.85 30.43 -8.35
N LEU A 9 3.31 31.06 -9.43
CA LEU A 9 3.96 30.56 -10.61
C LEU A 9 5.37 30.07 -10.26
N CYS A 10 5.68 28.79 -10.47
CA CYS A 10 7.06 28.33 -10.66
C CYS A 10 7.07 27.21 -11.68
N ALA A 11 7.39 27.57 -12.92
CA ALA A 11 7.82 26.65 -13.96
C ALA A 11 9.21 26.13 -13.61
N PHE A 12 9.37 24.82 -13.46
CA PHE A 12 10.67 24.18 -13.56
C PHE A 12 10.76 23.39 -14.86
N ALA A 13 11.78 23.77 -15.63
CA ALA A 13 12.08 23.28 -16.95
C ALA A 13 12.64 21.86 -16.94
N LEU A 14 12.37 21.21 -18.05
CA LEU A 14 12.88 19.93 -18.55
C LEU A 14 14.38 19.74 -18.32
N VAL A 15 14.75 18.52 -17.92
CA VAL A 15 16.01 17.90 -18.38
C VAL A 15 15.68 16.51 -18.90
N ALA A 16 15.76 16.35 -20.22
CA ALA A 16 15.83 15.07 -20.88
C ALA A 16 17.25 14.53 -20.76
N ALA A 17 17.40 13.26 -20.37
CA ALA A 17 18.63 12.49 -20.52
C ALA A 17 18.26 11.09 -21.04
N CYS A 18 18.31 10.95 -22.36
CA CYS A 18 18.37 9.65 -23.03
C CYS A 18 19.86 9.30 -23.25
N SER A 19 20.23 8.05 -22.96
CA SER A 19 21.43 7.36 -23.43
C SER A 19 21.15 5.85 -23.19
N SER A 20 20.73 5.07 -24.19
CA SER A 20 21.57 4.29 -25.15
C SER A 20 22.48 3.29 -24.39
N GLU A 21 22.63 2.01 -24.72
CA GLU A 21 22.49 1.23 -25.96
C GLU A 21 22.77 -0.27 -25.62
N GLU A 22 22.21 -1.21 -26.38
CA GLU A 22 22.65 -2.61 -26.67
C GLU A 22 22.95 -3.60 -25.51
N GLY A 23 22.52 -4.87 -25.50
CA GLY A 23 21.83 -5.73 -26.46
C GLY A 23 21.87 -7.20 -25.97
N THR A 24 21.53 -8.12 -26.88
CA THR A 24 21.65 -9.59 -26.79
C THR A 24 20.39 -10.38 -26.41
N SER A 25 19.69 -10.71 -27.49
CA SER A 25 18.86 -11.90 -27.72
C SER A 25 19.51 -13.22 -27.29
N SER A 26 18.72 -14.10 -26.67
CA SER A 26 18.93 -15.55 -26.67
C SER A 26 17.64 -16.27 -26.28
N GLU A 27 16.84 -16.62 -27.29
CA GLU A 27 15.86 -17.70 -27.24
C GLU A 27 16.53 -19.02 -26.84
N SER A 28 15.93 -19.75 -25.91
CA SER A 28 15.89 -21.22 -25.93
C SER A 28 14.71 -21.69 -25.09
N ALA A 29 13.71 -22.22 -25.79
CA ALA A 29 12.62 -22.99 -25.24
C ALA A 29 13.15 -24.29 -24.61
N ASN A 30 12.60 -24.68 -23.47
CA ASN A 30 12.42 -26.10 -23.18
C ASN A 30 11.18 -26.30 -22.30
N GLU A 31 10.35 -27.26 -22.73
CA GLU A 31 9.04 -27.59 -22.20
C GLU A 31 9.12 -28.50 -20.96
N ASN A 32 8.19 -28.20 -20.04
CA ASN A 32 7.35 -29.12 -19.26
C ASN A 32 7.98 -30.00 -18.18
N SER A 33 7.54 -29.79 -16.93
CA SER A 33 6.78 -30.80 -16.16
C SER A 33 6.20 -30.18 -14.90
N GLU A 34 4.93 -30.50 -14.67
CA GLU A 34 4.10 -30.20 -13.51
C GLU A 34 4.65 -30.89 -12.25
N GLU A 35 4.64 -30.20 -11.12
CA GLU A 35 4.22 -30.78 -9.83
C GLU A 35 3.94 -29.67 -8.81
N GLU A 36 2.82 -29.84 -8.12
CA GLU A 36 2.26 -29.02 -7.06
C GLU A 36 3.17 -29.03 -5.82
N ASN A 37 3.51 -27.87 -5.24
CA ASN A 37 3.33 -27.64 -3.80
C ASN A 37 3.67 -26.21 -3.35
N ASP A 38 2.95 -25.82 -2.30
CA ASP A 38 3.19 -24.73 -1.35
C ASP A 38 3.12 -23.27 -1.83
N SER A 39 2.02 -22.67 -1.40
CA SER A 39 1.78 -21.24 -1.24
C SER A 39 2.78 -20.65 -0.23
N GLU A 40 4.03 -20.45 -0.65
CA GLU A 40 4.97 -19.57 0.03
C GLU A 40 4.49 -18.12 -0.13
N SER A 41 3.88 -17.62 0.95
CA SER A 41 3.73 -16.20 1.23
C SER A 41 5.11 -15.55 1.13
N ASN A 42 5.41 -14.96 -0.02
CA ASN A 42 6.61 -14.18 -0.28
C ASN A 42 6.50 -12.85 0.48
N GLY A 43 6.66 -12.93 1.79
CA GLY A 43 6.90 -11.78 2.66
C GLY A 43 8.29 -11.24 2.33
N GLU A 44 8.34 -10.22 1.48
CA GLU A 44 9.56 -9.47 1.23
C GLU A 44 10.15 -9.00 2.56
N LYS A 45 11.25 -9.64 2.93
CA LYS A 45 12.15 -9.28 4.01
C LYS A 45 12.75 -7.91 3.71
N SER A 46 12.09 -6.85 4.17
CA SER A 46 12.65 -5.50 4.16
C SER A 46 13.73 -5.41 5.24
N ALA A 47 14.97 -5.17 4.81
CA ALA A 47 16.14 -5.07 5.66
C ALA A 47 15.99 -3.92 6.67
N GLU A 48 16.26 -4.23 7.93
CA GLU A 48 16.34 -3.28 9.03
C GLU A 48 17.37 -2.18 8.74
N THR A 49 16.97 -0.94 8.99
CA THR A 49 17.91 0.16 9.25
C THR A 49 17.50 0.77 10.58
N GLU A 50 18.38 0.59 11.55
CA GLU A 50 18.37 1.09 12.92
C GLU A 50 17.91 2.56 13.02
N GLY A 51 16.94 2.82 13.91
CA GLY A 51 16.56 4.16 14.37
C GLY A 51 15.06 4.50 14.27
N SER A 52 14.33 4.15 15.32
CA SER A 52 13.12 4.82 15.87
C SER A 52 11.76 4.81 15.16
N ALA A 53 11.49 3.93 14.18
CA ALA A 53 10.10 3.67 13.76
C ALA A 53 9.98 2.23 13.24
N ALA A 54 9.20 1.40 13.93
CA ALA A 54 9.07 -0.03 13.69
C ALA A 54 7.65 -0.49 14.02
N VAL A 55 6.72 -0.26 13.09
CA VAL A 55 5.42 -0.94 13.14
C VAL A 55 5.58 -2.38 12.65
N GLN A 56 4.94 -3.30 13.38
CA GLN A 56 4.75 -4.68 12.97
C GLN A 56 3.25 -4.96 12.87
N PHE A 57 2.87 -5.76 11.86
CA PHE A 57 1.48 -6.17 11.64
C PHE A 57 1.38 -7.69 11.72
N ARG A 58 0.26 -8.20 12.25
CA ARG A 58 -0.06 -9.63 12.22
C ARG A 58 -1.55 -9.84 12.09
N ASN A 59 -1.94 -11.06 11.72
CA ASN A 59 -3.34 -11.47 11.58
C ASN A 59 -4.14 -10.48 10.70
N VAL A 60 -3.49 -9.98 9.64
CA VAL A 60 -4.12 -9.02 8.73
C VAL A 60 -5.03 -9.77 7.78
N GLU A 61 -6.30 -9.43 7.82
CA GLU A 61 -7.35 -10.02 7.01
C GLU A 61 -8.07 -8.91 6.24
N MET A 62 -8.44 -9.21 5.00
CA MET A 62 -9.22 -8.32 4.15
C MET A 62 -10.50 -9.02 3.72
N ASN A 63 -11.62 -8.37 3.98
CA ASN A 63 -12.95 -8.82 3.57
C ASN A 63 -13.57 -7.72 2.71
N ILE A 64 -14.06 -8.09 1.53
CA ILE A 64 -14.72 -7.16 0.62
C ILE A 64 -16.19 -7.56 0.52
N GLN A 65 -17.08 -6.64 0.87
CA GLN A 65 -18.53 -6.86 0.82
C GLN A 65 -19.16 -5.70 0.05
N GLU A 66 -19.80 -6.02 -1.07
CA GLU A 66 -20.47 -5.05 -1.96
C GLU A 66 -19.54 -3.87 -2.36
N SER A 67 -19.67 -2.75 -1.65
CA SER A 67 -18.93 -1.51 -1.88
C SER A 67 -18.00 -1.14 -0.72
N THR A 68 -17.72 -2.06 0.21
CA THR A 68 -16.90 -1.78 1.38
C THR A 68 -15.76 -2.80 1.51
N ILE A 69 -14.55 -2.30 1.68
CA ILE A 69 -13.39 -3.10 2.10
C ILE A 69 -13.26 -2.95 3.61
N ARG A 70 -13.25 -4.09 4.30
CA ARG A 70 -12.93 -4.18 5.72
C ARG A 70 -11.55 -4.81 5.86
N VAL A 71 -10.59 -4.07 6.40
CA VAL A 71 -9.27 -4.60 6.76
C VAL A 71 -9.18 -4.65 8.27
N SER A 72 -8.90 -5.83 8.83
CA SER A 72 -8.72 -6.01 10.27
C SER A 72 -7.38 -6.67 10.55
N GLY A 73 -6.86 -6.45 11.75
CA GLY A 73 -5.67 -7.14 12.22
C GLY A 73 -5.17 -6.59 13.53
N GLU A 74 -3.93 -6.91 13.86
CA GLU A 74 -3.23 -6.37 15.02
C GLU A 74 -1.95 -5.66 14.57
N ALA A 75 -1.64 -4.57 15.25
CA ALA A 75 -0.42 -3.82 15.03
C ALA A 75 0.32 -3.58 16.35
N LYS A 76 1.65 -3.52 16.26
CA LYS A 76 2.55 -3.10 17.33
C LYS A 76 3.44 -2.00 16.78
N ALA A 77 3.12 -0.76 17.12
CA ALA A 77 3.88 0.44 16.75
C ALA A 77 4.58 1.04 17.98
N MET A 78 5.61 1.88 17.83
CA MET A 78 6.26 2.49 18.99
C MET A 78 5.33 3.51 19.67
N ASP A 79 4.78 4.44 18.89
CA ASP A 79 3.99 5.59 19.37
C ASP A 79 2.49 5.31 19.50
N ASN A 80 2.10 4.03 19.54
CA ASN A 80 0.69 3.59 19.49
C ASN A 80 -0.04 4.01 18.21
N THR A 81 0.63 4.57 17.22
CA THR A 81 0.01 5.02 15.97
C THR A 81 0.67 4.35 14.79
N PHE A 82 -0.11 3.97 13.79
CA PHE A 82 0.38 3.67 12.45
C PHE A 82 -0.42 4.46 11.43
N PHE A 83 0.02 4.45 10.18
CA PHE A 83 -0.62 5.19 9.11
C PHE A 83 -1.08 4.25 8.01
N TYR A 84 -2.16 4.63 7.32
CA TYR A 84 -2.54 3.98 6.08
C TYR A 84 -2.91 5.00 5.00
N LYS A 85 -2.84 4.56 3.75
CA LYS A 85 -3.39 5.25 2.59
C LYS A 85 -3.98 4.25 1.60
N PHE A 86 -4.90 4.70 0.76
CA PHE A 86 -5.54 3.88 -0.26
C PHE A 86 -5.40 4.55 -1.63
N GLU A 87 -4.74 3.88 -2.56
CA GLU A 87 -4.35 4.43 -3.86
C GLU A 87 -4.70 3.48 -5.00
N GLN A 88 -4.84 4.02 -6.21
CA GLN A 88 -5.06 3.27 -7.44
C GLN A 88 -4.35 3.97 -8.61
N GLY A 89 -3.20 3.42 -9.02
CA GLY A 89 -2.29 4.12 -9.93
C GLY A 89 -1.91 5.48 -9.36
N ASP A 90 -2.10 6.54 -10.14
CA ASP A 90 -1.80 7.92 -9.72
C ASP A 90 -2.92 8.57 -8.89
N SER A 91 -4.04 7.87 -8.65
CA SER A 91 -5.17 8.40 -7.89
C SER A 91 -5.08 8.03 -6.41
N VAL A 92 -5.12 9.05 -5.54
CA VAL A 92 -5.30 8.86 -4.10
C VAL A 92 -6.80 8.76 -3.80
N ILE A 93 -7.25 7.59 -3.34
CA ILE A 93 -8.64 7.32 -2.96
C ILE A 93 -8.89 7.79 -1.52
N VAL A 94 -8.01 7.36 -0.61
CA VAL A 94 -7.98 7.81 0.78
C VAL A 94 -6.59 8.35 1.08
N LYS A 95 -6.55 9.61 1.53
CA LYS A 95 -5.30 10.26 1.96
C LYS A 95 -4.71 9.55 3.17
N GLU A 96 -3.43 9.81 3.42
CA GLU A 96 -2.76 9.37 4.66
C GLU A 96 -3.64 9.67 5.86
N THR A 97 -3.94 8.62 6.63
CA THR A 97 -4.77 8.67 7.83
C THR A 97 -4.06 7.92 8.95
N ALA A 98 -3.96 8.54 10.12
CA ALA A 98 -3.40 7.95 11.32
C ALA A 98 -4.42 7.04 12.00
N VAL A 99 -3.95 5.96 12.61
CA VAL A 99 -4.75 4.99 13.36
C VAL A 99 -4.09 4.79 14.71
N ASP A 100 -4.80 5.18 15.76
CA ASP A 100 -4.36 4.99 17.15
C ASP A 100 -4.72 3.59 17.64
N LEU A 101 -3.82 3.01 18.42
CA LEU A 101 -3.89 1.64 18.92
C LEU A 101 -4.11 1.63 20.43
N GLU A 102 -5.14 0.92 20.86
CA GLU A 102 -5.29 0.50 22.25
C GLU A 102 -4.51 -0.81 22.45
N LYS A 103 -3.31 -0.70 23.03
CA LYS A 103 -2.41 -1.86 23.21
C LYS A 103 -2.77 -2.70 24.43
N ASN A 104 -2.65 -4.02 24.27
CA ASN A 104 -2.65 -4.97 25.37
C ASN A 104 -1.28 -5.04 26.08
N ASP A 105 -1.16 -5.89 27.10
CA ASP A 105 0.07 -6.09 27.89
C ASP A 105 1.27 -6.59 27.06
N GLN A 106 1.02 -7.15 25.88
CA GLN A 106 2.06 -7.60 24.94
C GLN A 106 2.47 -6.51 23.93
N GLY A 107 1.82 -5.35 23.99
CA GLY A 107 2.04 -4.20 23.11
C GLY A 107 1.32 -4.27 21.77
N TRP A 108 0.41 -5.23 21.57
CA TRP A 108 -0.39 -5.35 20.35
C TRP A 108 -1.73 -4.63 20.55
N GLY A 109 -2.14 -3.84 19.56
CA GLY A 109 -3.48 -3.26 19.49
C GLY A 109 -4.21 -3.76 18.25
N SER A 110 -5.49 -4.09 18.41
CA SER A 110 -6.35 -4.45 17.28
C SER A 110 -6.73 -3.20 16.49
N PHE A 111 -6.88 -3.33 15.18
CA PHE A 111 -7.38 -2.27 14.32
C PHE A 111 -8.42 -2.80 13.33
N GLN A 112 -9.27 -1.90 12.86
CA GLN A 112 -10.21 -2.16 11.77
C GLN A 112 -10.34 -0.91 10.91
N LEU A 113 -10.14 -1.07 9.60
CA LEU A 113 -10.34 -0.04 8.59
C LEU A 113 -11.59 -0.41 7.79
N GLU A 114 -12.45 0.58 7.54
CA GLU A 114 -13.58 0.47 6.63
C GLU A 114 -13.39 1.50 5.52
N LEU A 115 -13.24 1.03 4.28
CA LEU A 115 -12.96 1.86 3.11
C LEU A 115 -14.05 1.66 2.07
N GLU A 116 -14.61 2.76 1.57
CA GLU A 116 -15.62 2.73 0.52
C GLU A 116 -14.97 2.55 -0.87
N LEU A 117 -15.50 1.58 -1.61
CA LEU A 117 -15.24 1.40 -3.04
C LEU A 117 -16.22 2.25 -3.83
N THR A 118 -15.73 3.34 -4.40
CA THR A 118 -16.52 4.10 -5.38
C THR A 118 -16.61 3.34 -6.71
N GLN A 119 -17.63 3.65 -7.52
CA GLN A 119 -17.77 3.06 -8.86
C GLN A 119 -16.52 3.28 -9.72
N LYS A 120 -15.91 4.48 -9.63
CA LYS A 120 -14.67 4.82 -10.34
C LYS A 120 -13.53 3.84 -10.01
N VAL A 121 -13.43 3.44 -8.75
CA VAL A 121 -12.38 2.50 -8.31
C VAL A 121 -12.63 1.10 -8.85
N ARG A 122 -13.89 0.66 -8.91
CA ARG A 122 -14.28 -0.66 -9.44
C ARG A 122 -14.12 -0.82 -10.94
N GLU A 123 -14.30 0.27 -11.69
CA GLU A 123 -14.25 0.26 -13.16
C GLU A 123 -12.83 0.49 -13.70
N ALA A 124 -11.91 0.97 -12.87
CA ALA A 124 -10.54 1.20 -13.26
C ALA A 124 -9.80 -0.12 -13.52
N GLN A 125 -8.98 -0.13 -14.59
CA GLN A 125 -8.16 -1.28 -15.00
C GLN A 125 -6.90 -1.46 -14.14
N VAL A 126 -6.70 -0.62 -13.13
CA VAL A 126 -5.53 -0.63 -12.24
C VAL A 126 -5.96 -1.17 -10.89
N MET A 127 -5.19 -2.10 -10.34
CA MET A 127 -5.47 -2.69 -9.02
C MET A 127 -5.25 -1.65 -7.92
N PRO A 128 -6.24 -1.43 -7.04
CA PRO A 128 -6.06 -0.53 -5.91
C PRO A 128 -5.24 -1.21 -4.79
N VAL A 129 -4.48 -0.41 -4.04
CA VAL A 129 -3.55 -0.88 -3.01
C VAL A 129 -3.74 -0.08 -1.73
N ILE A 130 -3.91 -0.77 -0.60
CA ILE A 130 -3.85 -0.18 0.73
C ILE A 130 -2.41 -0.33 1.23
N THR A 131 -1.78 0.77 1.63
CA THR A 131 -0.44 0.72 2.23
C THR A 131 -0.56 1.02 3.72
N LEU A 132 -0.12 0.10 4.59
CA LEU A 132 0.03 0.32 6.03
C LEU A 132 1.51 0.59 6.33
N TYR A 133 1.83 1.54 7.20
CA TYR A 133 3.23 1.91 7.47
C TYR A 133 3.39 2.72 8.76
N ASP A 134 4.65 2.95 9.14
CA ASP A 134 5.05 3.89 10.19
C ASP A 134 5.84 5.06 9.58
N LYS A 135 6.06 6.12 10.36
CA LYS A 135 6.81 7.29 9.91
C LYS A 135 7.97 7.57 10.86
N LYS A 136 9.13 7.88 10.28
CA LYS A 136 10.23 8.50 11.03
C LYS A 136 9.88 9.95 11.40
N GLU A 137 10.68 10.55 12.29
CA GLU A 137 10.51 11.95 12.71
C GLU A 137 10.52 12.96 11.54
N ASP A 138 11.26 12.65 10.46
CA ASP A 138 11.31 13.46 9.24
C ASP A 138 10.11 13.26 8.29
N GLY A 139 9.17 12.40 8.66
CA GLY A 139 7.98 12.06 7.88
C GLY A 139 8.22 10.95 6.84
N THR A 140 9.42 10.40 6.73
CA THR A 140 9.73 9.29 5.81
C THR A 140 8.94 8.04 6.20
N MET A 141 8.20 7.47 5.24
CA MET A 141 7.48 6.21 5.41
C MET A 141 8.45 5.03 5.53
N VAL A 142 8.25 4.19 6.55
CA VAL A 142 9.05 2.98 6.81
C VAL A 142 8.16 1.79 7.17
N ASN A 143 8.70 0.57 7.05
CA ASN A 143 8.00 -0.69 7.34
C ASN A 143 6.65 -0.81 6.64
N LYS A 144 6.67 -0.54 5.33
CA LYS A 144 5.47 -0.56 4.50
C LYS A 144 4.97 -1.99 4.34
N ASN A 145 3.68 -2.18 4.53
CA ASN A 145 2.95 -3.38 4.20
C ASN A 145 1.92 -3.04 3.11
N TYR A 146 2.01 -3.71 1.97
CA TYR A 146 1.18 -3.46 0.80
C TYR A 146 0.09 -4.52 0.71
N LEU A 147 -1.17 -4.09 0.76
CA LEU A 147 -2.34 -4.95 0.68
C LEU A 147 -3.04 -4.69 -0.67
N PRO A 148 -2.75 -5.47 -1.71
CA PRO A 148 -3.47 -5.37 -2.98
C PRO A 148 -4.94 -5.75 -2.77
N VAL A 149 -5.85 -4.98 -3.34
CA VAL A 149 -7.30 -5.21 -3.24
C VAL A 149 -7.79 -5.86 -4.54
N ASP A 150 -8.14 -7.14 -4.46
CA ASP A 150 -8.68 -7.88 -5.60
C ASP A 150 -10.19 -7.65 -5.77
N LEU A 151 -10.55 -6.88 -6.79
CA LEU A 151 -11.94 -6.53 -7.10
C LEU A 151 -12.59 -7.46 -8.14
N ARG A 152 -11.89 -8.48 -8.66
CA ARG A 152 -12.38 -9.32 -9.76
C ARG A 152 -13.66 -10.09 -9.41
N ASN A 153 -13.82 -10.46 -8.14
CA ASN A 153 -14.99 -11.21 -7.67
C ASN A 153 -16.24 -10.36 -7.47
N LEU A 154 -16.12 -9.02 -7.51
CA LEU A 154 -17.25 -8.09 -7.39
C LEU A 154 -17.88 -7.73 -8.74
N GLN A 155 -17.19 -7.98 -9.86
CA GLN A 155 -17.68 -7.61 -11.20
C GLN A 155 -18.66 -8.61 -11.82
N ASN A 156 -18.86 -9.77 -11.18
CA ASN A 156 -19.69 -10.88 -11.68
C ASN A 156 -20.99 -11.09 -10.87
N GLN A 157 -21.34 -10.16 -9.99
CA GLN A 157 -22.62 -10.14 -9.26
C GLN A 157 -23.54 -9.04 -9.81
#